data_AF-A0AAW5JHH9-F1
#
_entry.id   AF-A0AAW5JHH9-F1
#
_cell.length_a   1.000
_cell.length_b   1.000
_cell.length_c   1.000
_cell.angle_alpha   90.00
_cell.angle_beta   90.00
_cell.angle_gamma   90.00
#
_symmetry.space_group_name_H-M   'P 1'
#
loop_
_entity.id
_entity.type
_entity.pdbx_description
1 polymer ?
#
loop_
_entity_poly.entity_id
_entity_poly.type
_entity_poly.pdbx_seq_one_letter_code
_entity_poly.pdbx_strand_id
1 'polypeptide(L)'
;MPREKRYLTWDDRRMIEKMHNKGAKNNEIAFYLEVHESTISRELKRGRTYIRDYMWAEIEVYSAQKAQAHADYQNTAKGRPLKIGNNWDLVRHLENEILSGKSPDIIINQLKREGRKPFSTNTFYRYIDSGLIFSRISNKHLLEKPTRKPRGKKEPKSTRSPSGRSIELRPRDILSRSAPGHWEMDCVIGKSYGKKEAVLVLTERKTRFEIIRKLPDKTTASVVRALRSIRREYSMLVFSTVTVDNGMEFSDCANMQKVLNATFYYCHPFCSSERGSNERMNRMIRRFFPKGQSLKNVTNSDCKRVQDWLNSYPRKILHYQTPVELLQKDFPDLPIPPSPTFSTTKILQHY
;
A
#
# COMPACT_ATOMS: atom_id res chain seq x y z
N MET A 1 1.56 -24.36 49.18
CA MET A 1 1.48 -23.04 48.53
C MET A 1 0.43 -23.09 47.42
N PRO A 2 -0.45 -22.08 47.29
CA PRO A 2 -1.43 -22.05 46.22
C PRO A 2 -0.70 -21.89 44.88
N ARG A 3 -0.74 -22.92 44.04
CA ARG A 3 -0.11 -22.90 42.71
C ARG A 3 -1.12 -22.35 41.71
N GLU A 4 -0.76 -21.30 40.99
CA GLU A 4 -1.65 -20.63 40.04
C GLU A 4 -1.95 -21.50 38.81
N LYS A 5 -3.17 -21.34 38.28
CA LYS A 5 -3.60 -21.97 37.04
C LYS A 5 -3.09 -21.15 35.84
N ARG A 6 -1.84 -21.36 35.43
CA ARG A 6 -1.24 -20.75 34.22
C ARG A 6 -1.17 -21.71 33.03
N TYR A 7 -1.21 -21.17 31.82
CA TYR A 7 -0.96 -21.94 30.59
C TYR A 7 0.54 -22.23 30.46
N LEU A 8 0.89 -23.48 30.12
CA LEU A 8 2.28 -23.86 29.85
C LEU A 8 2.76 -23.20 28.56
N THR A 9 3.92 -22.54 28.64
CA THR A 9 4.64 -21.96 27.50
C THR A 9 5.43 -23.03 26.76
N TRP A 10 6.02 -22.66 25.62
CA TRP A 10 6.93 -23.54 24.88
C TRP A 10 8.14 -23.96 25.73
N ASP A 11 8.71 -23.03 26.50
CA ASP A 11 9.87 -23.31 27.35
C ASP A 11 9.49 -24.21 28.53
N ASP A 12 8.31 -24.02 29.12
CA ASP A 12 7.79 -24.94 30.14
C ASP A 12 7.67 -26.36 29.57
N ARG A 13 7.15 -26.52 28.33
CA ARG A 13 7.03 -27.83 27.67
C ARG A 13 8.38 -28.49 27.41
N ARG A 14 9.41 -27.72 26.98
CA ARG A 14 10.77 -28.24 26.81
C ARG A 14 11.39 -28.67 28.14
N MET A 15 11.09 -27.95 29.22
CA MET A 15 11.56 -28.32 30.55
C MET A 15 10.91 -29.62 31.04
N ILE A 16 9.59 -29.78 30.82
CA ILE A 16 8.88 -31.04 31.11
C ILE A 16 9.53 -32.20 30.35
N GLU A 17 9.82 -32.03 29.07
CA GLU A 17 10.50 -33.05 28.25
C GLU A 17 11.87 -33.44 28.81
N LYS A 18 12.70 -32.46 29.16
CA LYS A 18 14.02 -32.69 29.72
C LYS A 18 13.96 -33.42 31.07
N MET A 19 13.02 -33.04 31.95
CA MET A 19 12.92 -33.61 33.30
C MET A 19 12.24 -34.98 33.30
N HIS A 20 11.12 -35.12 32.60
CA HIS A 20 10.35 -36.37 32.53
C HIS A 20 11.13 -37.48 31.84
N ASN A 21 11.80 -37.19 30.71
CA ASN A 21 12.59 -38.20 30.00
C ASN A 21 13.89 -38.57 30.75
N LYS A 22 14.26 -37.81 31.79
CA LYS A 22 15.33 -38.17 32.75
C LYS A 22 14.81 -38.92 33.99
N GLY A 23 13.51 -39.21 34.05
CA GLY A 23 12.89 -39.97 35.14
C GLY A 23 12.42 -39.14 36.35
N ALA A 24 12.34 -37.80 36.22
CA ALA A 24 11.82 -36.96 37.30
C ALA A 24 10.33 -37.21 37.54
N LYS A 25 9.90 -37.15 38.81
CA LYS A 25 8.50 -37.37 39.18
C LYS A 25 7.63 -36.15 38.90
N ASN A 26 6.32 -36.37 38.70
CA ASN A 26 5.38 -35.30 38.36
C ASN A 26 5.34 -34.17 39.39
N ASN A 27 5.48 -34.48 40.68
CA ASN A 27 5.54 -33.52 41.78
C ASN A 27 6.78 -32.61 41.72
N GLU A 28 7.95 -33.14 41.32
CA GLU A 28 9.21 -32.43 41.16
C GLU A 28 9.14 -31.45 39.98
N ILE A 29 8.64 -31.93 38.84
CA ILE A 29 8.40 -31.10 37.65
C ILE A 29 7.42 -29.97 37.97
N ALA A 30 6.34 -30.31 38.69
CA ALA A 30 5.31 -29.36 39.09
C ALA A 30 5.83 -28.33 40.11
N PHE A 31 6.75 -28.71 41.00
CA PHE A 31 7.42 -27.79 41.91
C PHE A 31 8.34 -26.83 41.14
N TYR A 32 9.17 -27.37 40.23
CA TYR A 32 10.11 -26.58 39.43
C TYR A 32 9.42 -25.56 38.53
N LEU A 33 8.27 -25.90 37.96
CA LEU A 33 7.48 -25.01 37.08
C LEU A 33 6.42 -24.20 37.83
N GLU A 34 6.33 -24.34 39.15
CA GLU A 34 5.35 -23.67 40.01
C GLU A 34 3.89 -23.88 39.59
N VAL A 35 3.56 -25.06 39.05
CA VAL A 35 2.20 -25.44 38.60
C VAL A 35 1.65 -26.61 39.41
N HIS A 36 0.33 -26.79 39.37
CA HIS A 36 -0.29 -27.96 40.03
C HIS A 36 0.14 -29.27 39.36
N GLU A 37 0.34 -30.34 40.13
CA GLU A 37 0.74 -31.66 39.62
C GLU A 37 -0.22 -32.20 38.55
N SER A 38 -1.52 -31.96 38.74
CA SER A 38 -2.56 -32.30 37.76
C SER A 38 -2.34 -31.66 36.38
N THR A 39 -1.66 -30.51 36.31
CA THR A 39 -1.35 -29.82 35.05
C THR A 39 -0.26 -30.57 34.30
N ILE A 40 0.77 -31.03 35.01
CA ILE A 40 1.84 -31.87 34.44
C ILE A 40 1.25 -33.21 33.98
N SER A 41 0.46 -33.89 34.82
CA SER A 41 -0.18 -35.17 34.44
C SER A 41 -1.03 -35.05 33.17
N ARG A 42 -1.84 -33.99 33.05
CA ARG A 42 -2.63 -33.73 31.84
C ARG A 42 -1.77 -33.38 30.62
N GLU A 43 -0.66 -32.67 30.82
CA GLU A 43 0.26 -32.33 29.73
C GLU A 43 1.03 -33.55 29.22
N LEU A 44 1.53 -34.41 30.12
CA LEU A 44 2.23 -35.64 29.75
C LEU A 44 1.36 -36.55 28.88
N LYS A 45 0.06 -36.66 29.19
CA LYS A 45 -0.91 -37.38 28.35
C LYS A 45 -1.02 -36.81 26.93
N ARG A 46 -0.87 -35.49 26.75
CA ARG A 46 -0.95 -34.82 25.43
C ARG A 46 0.33 -34.98 24.61
N GLY A 47 1.50 -35.00 25.27
CA GLY A 47 2.80 -35.12 24.63
C GLY A 47 3.33 -36.55 24.51
N ARG A 48 2.60 -37.55 25.02
CA ARG A 48 3.00 -38.97 25.01
C ARG A 48 3.34 -39.46 23.61
N THR A 49 4.52 -40.05 23.47
CA THR A 49 4.97 -40.72 22.25
C THR A 49 5.80 -41.94 22.59
N TYR A 50 5.95 -42.85 21.62
CA TYR A 50 6.79 -44.03 21.75
C TYR A 50 7.99 -43.86 20.84
N ILE A 51 9.17 -44.16 21.36
CA ILE A 51 10.40 -44.27 20.57
C ILE A 51 10.92 -45.70 20.72
N ARG A 52 11.62 -46.20 19.71
CA ARG A 52 12.31 -47.50 19.79
C ARG A 52 13.74 -47.29 20.26
N ASP A 53 14.18 -48.12 21.19
CA ASP A 53 15.57 -48.15 21.61
C ASP A 53 16.44 -49.00 20.66
N TYR A 54 17.72 -49.13 21.00
CA TYR A 54 18.70 -49.94 20.24
C TYR A 54 18.41 -51.44 20.27
N MET A 55 17.54 -51.90 21.17
CA MET A 55 17.04 -53.27 21.28
C MET A 55 15.66 -53.45 20.62
N TRP A 56 15.17 -52.44 19.90
CA TRP A 56 13.83 -52.39 19.30
C TRP A 56 12.67 -52.42 20.31
N ALA A 57 12.94 -52.15 21.59
CA ALA A 57 11.91 -52.03 22.62
C ALA A 57 11.24 -50.66 22.55
N GLU A 58 9.91 -50.61 22.70
CA GLU A 58 9.16 -49.36 22.71
C GLU A 58 9.23 -48.69 24.10
N ILE A 59 9.84 -47.51 24.16
CA ILE A 59 9.93 -46.69 25.36
C ILE A 59 8.95 -45.53 25.26
N GLU A 60 8.11 -45.36 26.28
CA GLU A 60 7.24 -44.19 26.43
C GLU A 60 8.08 -42.96 26.80
N VAL A 61 8.03 -41.93 25.96
CA VAL A 61 8.67 -40.64 26.20
C VAL A 61 7.67 -39.51 26.02
N TYR A 62 7.95 -38.38 26.65
CA TYR A 62 7.21 -37.16 26.40
C TYR A 62 7.89 -36.36 25.28
N SER A 63 7.11 -35.86 24.33
CA SER A 63 7.55 -34.93 23.28
C SER A 63 6.91 -33.55 23.46
N ALA A 64 7.74 -32.53 23.67
CA ALA A 64 7.27 -31.14 23.77
C ALA A 64 6.65 -30.66 22.46
N GLN A 65 7.23 -31.06 21.32
CA GLN A 65 6.73 -30.71 19.98
C GLN A 65 5.31 -31.25 19.75
N LYS A 66 5.06 -32.52 20.10
CA LYS A 66 3.74 -33.15 19.95
C LYS A 66 2.69 -32.49 20.86
N ALA A 67 3.06 -32.20 22.11
CA ALA A 67 2.19 -31.48 23.05
C ALA A 67 1.85 -30.06 22.54
N GLN A 68 2.83 -29.35 21.99
CA GLN A 68 2.64 -28.02 21.40
C GLN A 68 1.73 -28.08 20.16
N ALA A 69 1.98 -29.02 19.23
CA ALA A 69 1.15 -29.21 18.04
C ALA A 69 -0.32 -29.52 18.40
N HIS A 70 -0.55 -30.35 19.42
CA HIS A 70 -1.89 -30.60 19.94
C HIS A 70 -2.52 -29.34 20.54
N ALA A 71 -1.76 -28.56 21.32
CA ALA A 71 -2.25 -27.30 21.89
C ALA A 71 -2.61 -26.28 20.78
N ASP A 72 -1.78 -26.17 19.75
CA ASP A 72 -2.01 -25.30 18.60
C ASP A 72 -3.25 -25.74 17.81
N TYR A 73 -3.40 -27.05 17.56
CA TYR A 73 -4.59 -27.61 16.94
C TYR A 73 -5.86 -27.30 17.73
N GLN A 74 -5.87 -27.53 19.05
CA GLN A 74 -7.02 -27.19 19.89
C GLN A 74 -7.31 -25.68 19.93
N ASN A 75 -6.28 -24.84 19.78
CA ASN A 75 -6.47 -23.40 19.65
C ASN A 75 -7.09 -23.01 18.30
N THR A 76 -6.98 -23.82 17.24
CA THR A 76 -7.69 -23.55 15.97
C THR A 76 -9.21 -23.61 16.12
N ALA A 77 -9.72 -24.46 17.03
CA ALA A 77 -11.13 -24.56 17.38
C ALA A 77 -11.60 -23.43 18.31
N LYS A 78 -10.68 -22.67 18.91
CA LYS A 78 -10.98 -21.54 19.79
C LYS A 78 -10.99 -20.25 18.99
N GLY A 79 -12.14 -19.61 18.90
CA GLY A 79 -12.24 -18.29 18.27
C GLY A 79 -13.67 -17.82 18.18
N ARG A 80 -13.84 -16.50 18.01
CA ARG A 80 -15.13 -15.97 17.57
C ARG A 80 -15.36 -16.45 16.13
N PRO A 81 -16.60 -16.80 15.74
CA PRO A 81 -16.90 -17.16 14.37
C PRO A 81 -16.47 -16.03 13.41
N LEU A 82 -16.19 -16.39 12.16
CA LEU A 82 -15.84 -15.41 11.14
C LEU A 82 -16.95 -14.37 11.02
N LYS A 83 -16.61 -13.08 11.07
CA LYS A 83 -17.57 -11.98 10.96
C LYS A 83 -18.26 -11.93 9.59
N ILE A 84 -17.63 -12.52 8.57
CA ILE A 84 -18.22 -12.66 7.24
C ILE A 84 -19.26 -13.80 7.18
N GLY A 85 -19.25 -14.71 8.17
CA GLY A 85 -20.14 -15.87 8.21
C GLY A 85 -20.06 -16.70 6.93
N ASN A 86 -21.23 -17.21 6.50
CA ASN A 86 -21.40 -17.98 5.26
C ASN A 86 -21.90 -17.12 4.08
N ASN A 87 -21.65 -15.81 4.10
CA ASN A 87 -22.13 -14.90 3.05
C ASN A 87 -21.21 -14.93 1.82
N TRP A 88 -21.40 -15.93 0.97
CA TRP A 88 -20.61 -16.12 -0.25
C TRP A 88 -20.81 -15.02 -1.29
N ASP A 89 -21.98 -14.37 -1.33
CA ASP A 89 -22.22 -13.21 -2.20
C ASP A 89 -21.35 -12.02 -1.81
N LEU A 90 -21.24 -11.76 -0.51
CA LEU A 90 -20.32 -10.75 0.02
C LEU A 90 -18.87 -11.12 -0.30
N VAL A 91 -18.47 -12.39 -0.16
CA VAL A 91 -17.12 -12.84 -0.54
C VAL A 91 -16.84 -12.53 -2.01
N ARG A 92 -17.74 -12.93 -2.94
CA ARG A 92 -17.57 -12.66 -4.37
C ARG A 92 -17.53 -11.17 -4.69
N HIS A 93 -18.37 -10.37 -4.04
CA HIS A 93 -18.36 -8.93 -4.19
C HIS A 93 -17.01 -8.32 -3.75
N LEU A 94 -16.52 -8.70 -2.56
CA LEU A 94 -15.24 -8.23 -2.04
C LEU A 94 -14.06 -8.65 -2.95
N GLU A 95 -14.08 -9.87 -3.50
CA GLU A 95 -13.07 -10.32 -4.47
C GLU A 95 -13.07 -9.47 -5.74
N ASN A 96 -14.25 -9.25 -6.34
CA ASN A 96 -14.38 -8.45 -7.56
C ASN A 96 -13.93 -6.99 -7.34
N GLU A 97 -14.24 -6.41 -6.18
CA GLU A 97 -13.83 -5.05 -5.83
C GLU A 97 -12.31 -4.92 -5.60
N ILE A 98 -11.67 -5.92 -5.01
CA ILE A 98 -10.20 -5.95 -4.91
C ILE A 98 -9.57 -6.13 -6.29
N LEU A 99 -10.14 -7.01 -7.13
CA LEU A 99 -9.67 -7.23 -8.50
C LEU A 99 -9.89 -6.03 -9.42
N SER A 100 -10.85 -5.15 -9.13
CA SER A 100 -11.01 -3.86 -9.82
C SER A 100 -9.97 -2.81 -9.37
N GLY A 101 -9.16 -3.14 -8.36
CA GLY A 101 -8.05 -2.33 -7.88
C GLY A 101 -8.37 -1.44 -6.67
N LYS A 102 -9.54 -1.61 -6.03
CA LYS A 102 -9.91 -0.87 -4.81
C LYS A 102 -9.16 -1.40 -3.58
N SER A 103 -8.96 -0.53 -2.59
CA SER A 103 -8.35 -0.94 -1.32
C SER A 103 -9.40 -1.53 -0.38
N PRO A 104 -8.99 -2.45 0.53
CA PRO A 104 -9.84 -2.92 1.62
C PRO A 104 -10.52 -1.78 2.40
N ASP A 105 -9.81 -0.66 2.62
CA ASP A 105 -10.35 0.50 3.33
C ASP A 105 -11.46 1.22 2.55
N ILE A 106 -11.29 1.38 1.24
CA ILE A 106 -12.31 2.01 0.38
C ILE A 106 -13.56 1.13 0.33
N ILE A 107 -13.40 -0.17 0.13
CA ILE A 107 -14.52 -1.11 0.02
C ILE A 107 -15.35 -1.13 1.32
N ILE A 108 -14.69 -1.25 2.48
CA ILE A 108 -15.38 -1.24 3.77
C ILE A 108 -16.07 0.10 4.04
N ASN A 109 -15.48 1.22 3.61
CA ASN A 109 -16.13 2.53 3.75
C ASN A 109 -17.35 2.66 2.83
N GLN A 110 -17.26 2.18 1.58
CA GLN A 110 -18.36 2.17 0.64
C GLN A 110 -19.53 1.34 1.17
N LEU A 111 -19.28 0.12 1.63
CA LEU A 111 -20.28 -0.72 2.28
C LEU A 111 -20.90 -0.01 3.50
N LYS A 112 -20.09 0.66 4.32
CA LYS A 112 -20.58 1.43 5.48
C LYS A 112 -21.54 2.55 5.06
N ARG A 113 -21.29 3.24 3.95
CA ARG A 113 -22.18 4.28 3.40
C ARG A 113 -23.50 3.70 2.90
N GLU A 114 -23.47 2.45 2.39
CA GLU A 114 -24.65 1.69 1.99
C GLU A 114 -25.41 1.05 3.17
N GLY A 115 -25.04 1.38 4.42
CA GLY A 115 -25.65 0.81 5.63
C GLY A 115 -25.20 -0.62 5.96
N ARG A 116 -24.27 -1.18 5.19
CA ARG A 116 -23.75 -2.55 5.33
C ARG A 116 -22.38 -2.49 5.99
N LYS A 117 -22.25 -2.86 7.27
CA LYS A 117 -20.93 -2.90 7.94
C LYS A 117 -20.59 -4.31 8.41
N PRO A 118 -20.12 -5.20 7.52
CA PRO A 118 -19.89 -6.60 7.89
C PRO A 118 -18.72 -6.74 8.89
N PHE A 119 -17.66 -5.94 8.76
CA PHE A 119 -16.51 -5.94 9.67
C PHE A 119 -15.61 -4.71 9.49
N SER A 120 -14.53 -4.62 10.28
CA SER A 120 -13.54 -3.54 10.18
C SER A 120 -12.52 -3.78 9.07
N THR A 121 -11.90 -2.71 8.56
CA THR A 121 -10.81 -2.78 7.58
C THR A 121 -9.69 -3.74 7.99
N ASN A 122 -9.27 -3.72 9.26
CA ASN A 122 -8.24 -4.63 9.78
C ASN A 122 -8.67 -6.10 9.72
N THR A 123 -9.97 -6.38 9.92
CA THR A 123 -10.49 -7.74 9.77
C THR A 123 -10.40 -8.18 8.30
N PHE A 124 -10.70 -7.26 7.37
CA PHE A 124 -10.57 -7.56 5.94
C PHE A 124 -9.13 -7.90 5.56
N TYR A 125 -8.15 -7.09 5.99
CA TYR A 125 -6.73 -7.40 5.75
C TYR A 125 -6.34 -8.76 6.33
N ARG A 126 -6.76 -9.07 7.57
CA ARG A 126 -6.52 -10.39 8.18
C ARG A 126 -7.11 -11.55 7.38
N TYR A 127 -8.27 -11.36 6.76
CA TYR A 127 -8.91 -12.39 5.93
C TYR A 127 -8.17 -12.61 4.61
N ILE A 128 -7.61 -11.55 4.01
CA ILE A 128 -6.75 -11.67 2.83
C ILE A 128 -5.40 -12.30 3.20
N ASP A 129 -4.85 -11.92 4.35
CA ASP A 129 -3.57 -12.44 4.84
C ASP A 129 -3.63 -13.92 5.20
N SER A 130 -4.76 -14.41 5.73
CA SER A 130 -4.91 -15.82 6.08
C SER A 130 -4.94 -16.72 4.85
N GLY A 131 -5.42 -16.22 3.70
CA GLY A 131 -5.59 -17.01 2.48
C GLY A 131 -6.65 -18.13 2.58
N LEU A 132 -7.45 -18.14 3.66
CA LEU A 132 -8.42 -19.21 3.94
C LEU A 132 -9.84 -18.91 3.44
N ILE A 133 -10.17 -17.63 3.22
CA ILE A 133 -11.54 -17.17 2.92
C ILE A 133 -11.71 -16.84 1.44
N PHE A 134 -10.69 -16.28 0.82
CA PHE A 134 -10.74 -15.80 -0.55
C PHE A 134 -9.96 -16.74 -1.46
N SER A 135 -10.59 -17.16 -2.56
CA SER A 135 -10.00 -18.09 -3.53
C SER A 135 -9.36 -17.36 -4.71
N ARG A 136 -9.88 -16.17 -5.05
CA ARG A 136 -9.46 -15.41 -6.23
C ARG A 136 -8.49 -14.28 -5.91
N ILE A 137 -8.41 -13.86 -4.64
CA ILE A 137 -7.52 -12.78 -4.21
C ILE A 137 -6.49 -13.25 -3.19
N SER A 138 -5.43 -12.48 -3.09
CA SER A 138 -4.34 -12.69 -2.14
C SER A 138 -3.58 -11.37 -2.01
N ASN A 139 -2.55 -11.37 -1.16
CA ASN A 139 -1.72 -10.19 -0.92
C ASN A 139 -1.12 -9.54 -2.18
N LYS A 140 -0.96 -10.28 -3.29
CA LYS A 140 -0.44 -9.74 -4.56
C LYS A 140 -1.39 -8.75 -5.25
N HIS A 141 -2.68 -8.82 -4.94
CA HIS A 141 -3.70 -7.94 -5.51
C HIS A 141 -3.91 -6.67 -4.68
N LEU A 142 -3.28 -6.59 -3.50
CA LEU A 142 -3.38 -5.42 -2.65
C LEU A 142 -2.50 -4.29 -3.16
N LEU A 143 -3.01 -3.08 -2.96
CA LEU A 143 -2.39 -1.84 -3.38
C LEU A 143 -0.95 -1.67 -2.90
N GLU A 144 -0.65 -2.06 -1.66
CA GLU A 144 0.71 -2.04 -1.11
C GLU A 144 0.79 -2.76 0.23
N LYS A 145 1.91 -3.44 0.48
CA LYS A 145 2.44 -3.60 1.84
C LYS A 145 3.65 -2.66 1.98
N PRO A 146 3.75 -1.87 3.06
CA PRO A 146 4.86 -0.95 3.22
C PRO A 146 6.18 -1.72 3.39
N THR A 147 7.03 -1.73 2.37
CA THR A 147 8.43 -2.15 2.52
C THR A 147 9.26 -0.91 2.83
N ARG A 148 9.72 -0.80 4.08
CA ARG A 148 10.58 0.32 4.51
C ARG A 148 12.01 0.02 4.05
N LYS A 149 12.48 0.70 3.00
CA LYS A 149 13.91 0.63 2.64
C LYS A 149 14.72 1.34 3.73
N PRO A 150 15.86 0.77 4.18
CA PRO A 150 16.81 1.48 5.03
C PRO A 150 17.23 2.78 4.34
N ARG A 151 17.13 3.91 5.03
CA ARG A 151 17.63 5.19 4.52
C ARG A 151 19.13 5.25 4.79
N GLY A 152 19.94 5.05 3.74
CA GLY A 152 21.33 5.48 3.77
C GLY A 152 21.38 7.00 3.68
N LYS A 153 21.98 7.68 4.66
CA LYS A 153 22.29 9.11 4.57
C LYS A 153 23.50 9.27 3.65
N LYS A 154 23.26 9.62 2.40
CA LYS A 154 24.23 10.39 1.62
C LYS A 154 23.48 11.64 1.17
N GLU A 155 23.99 12.80 1.57
CA GLU A 155 23.61 14.08 0.99
C GLU A 155 24.59 14.36 -0.16
N PRO A 156 24.21 14.14 -1.43
CA PRO A 156 25.00 14.66 -2.51
C PRO A 156 24.81 16.18 -2.49
N LYS A 157 25.90 16.95 -2.50
CA LYS A 157 25.80 18.40 -2.72
C LYS A 157 25.41 18.62 -4.18
N SER A 158 24.30 19.30 -4.42
CA SER A 158 23.98 19.79 -5.77
C SER A 158 24.96 20.91 -6.12
N THR A 159 25.67 20.77 -7.22
CA THR A 159 26.61 21.78 -7.74
C THR A 159 25.93 22.84 -8.62
N ARG A 160 24.59 22.83 -8.71
CA ARG A 160 23.82 23.66 -9.65
C ARG A 160 22.89 24.64 -8.94
N SER A 161 22.88 25.88 -9.46
CA SER A 161 21.90 26.90 -9.10
C SER A 161 20.48 26.48 -9.50
N PRO A 162 19.45 26.84 -8.71
CA PRO A 162 18.05 26.58 -9.06
C PRO A 162 17.69 27.20 -10.41
N SER A 163 16.83 26.51 -11.20
CA SER A 163 16.39 27.02 -12.51
C SER A 163 15.33 28.13 -12.43
N GLY A 164 14.85 28.46 -11.22
CA GLY A 164 13.85 29.50 -11.01
C GLY A 164 13.69 29.86 -9.53
N ARG A 165 12.52 30.38 -9.17
CA ARG A 165 12.22 30.84 -7.79
C ARG A 165 12.31 29.66 -6.82
N SER A 166 13.01 29.87 -5.70
CA SER A 166 13.09 28.87 -4.63
C SER A 166 11.71 28.60 -4.02
N ILE A 167 11.48 27.36 -3.59
CA ILE A 167 10.28 26.94 -2.84
C ILE A 167 10.07 27.73 -1.56
N GLU A 168 11.14 28.30 -0.98
CA GLU A 168 11.07 29.14 0.23
C GLU A 168 10.32 30.45 0.01
N LEU A 169 10.33 30.95 -1.23
CA LEU A 169 9.61 32.18 -1.62
C LEU A 169 8.12 31.91 -1.91
N ARG A 170 7.65 30.68 -1.75
CA ARG A 170 6.25 30.34 -1.99
C ARG A 170 5.40 30.86 -0.82
N PRO A 171 4.33 31.63 -1.11
CA PRO A 171 3.38 32.08 -0.09
C PRO A 171 2.89 30.95 0.83
N ARG A 172 2.78 31.25 2.14
CA ARG A 172 2.50 30.24 3.19
C ARG A 172 1.07 29.71 3.14
N ASP A 173 0.13 30.53 2.70
CA ASP A 173 -1.27 30.16 2.46
C ASP A 173 -1.39 28.95 1.52
N ILE A 174 -0.50 28.83 0.52
CA ILE A 174 -0.46 27.70 -0.42
C ILE A 174 -0.15 26.36 0.29
N LEU A 175 0.50 26.37 1.46
CA LEU A 175 0.75 25.15 2.24
C LEU A 175 -0.53 24.56 2.83
N SER A 176 -1.54 25.39 3.09
CA SER A 176 -2.83 24.96 3.66
C SER A 176 -3.66 24.10 2.70
N ARG A 177 -3.40 24.21 1.38
CA ARG A 177 -4.10 23.46 0.32
C ARG A 177 -5.61 23.74 0.28
N SER A 178 -6.02 24.94 0.68
CA SER A 178 -7.42 25.35 0.76
C SER A 178 -8.01 25.81 -0.58
N ALA A 179 -7.19 26.41 -1.45
CA ALA A 179 -7.59 26.93 -2.75
C ALA A 179 -7.17 26.02 -3.92
N PRO A 180 -7.99 25.92 -4.98
CA PRO A 180 -7.59 25.22 -6.20
C PRO A 180 -6.54 26.01 -6.99
N GLY A 181 -5.89 25.34 -7.94
CA GLY A 181 -4.99 25.97 -8.91
C GLY A 181 -3.51 26.00 -8.48
N HIS A 182 -3.18 25.33 -7.38
CA HIS A 182 -1.81 25.06 -7.00
C HIS A 182 -1.46 23.62 -7.38
N TRP A 183 -0.44 23.43 -8.20
CA TRP A 183 -0.08 22.14 -8.78
C TRP A 183 1.32 21.72 -8.35
N GLU A 184 1.52 20.42 -8.20
CA GLU A 184 2.85 19.79 -8.13
C GLU A 184 3.08 19.06 -9.46
N MET A 185 4.29 19.16 -10.03
CA MET A 185 4.63 18.51 -11.31
C MET A 185 5.83 17.57 -11.14
N ASP A 186 5.80 16.46 -11.86
CA ASP A 186 6.84 15.42 -11.85
C ASP A 186 6.92 14.68 -13.18
N CYS A 187 8.02 13.95 -13.38
CA CYS A 187 8.18 12.97 -14.45
C CYS A 187 8.36 11.56 -13.89
N VAL A 188 7.46 10.65 -14.23
CA VAL A 188 7.63 9.21 -13.98
C VAL A 188 8.40 8.58 -15.14
N ILE A 189 9.58 8.06 -14.83
CA ILE A 189 10.44 7.36 -15.78
C ILE A 189 10.23 5.85 -15.63
N GLY A 190 10.15 5.14 -16.76
CA GLY A 190 10.16 3.68 -16.79
C GLY A 190 11.57 3.12 -16.69
N LYS A 191 12.15 2.73 -17.82
CA LYS A 191 13.55 2.30 -17.93
C LYS A 191 14.46 3.53 -17.93
N SER A 192 15.40 3.58 -16.97
CA SER A 192 16.32 4.71 -16.81
C SER A 192 17.36 4.82 -17.93
N TYR A 193 17.65 3.72 -18.62
CA TYR A 193 18.61 3.63 -19.73
C TYR A 193 17.90 3.65 -21.09
N GLY A 194 18.40 4.42 -22.06
CA GLY A 194 17.82 4.57 -23.41
C GLY A 194 17.21 5.94 -23.69
N LYS A 195 16.14 6.02 -24.51
CA LYS A 195 15.46 7.27 -24.92
C LYS A 195 14.82 8.09 -23.77
N LYS A 196 14.90 7.59 -22.52
CA LYS A 196 14.34 8.22 -21.31
C LYS A 196 12.88 8.62 -21.48
N GLU A 197 12.09 7.74 -22.07
CA GLU A 197 10.65 7.91 -22.17
C GLU A 197 10.06 8.11 -20.78
N ALA A 198 9.21 9.11 -20.66
CA ALA A 198 8.64 9.51 -19.38
C ALA A 198 7.15 9.76 -19.53
N VAL A 199 6.50 9.85 -18.38
CA VAL A 199 5.13 10.34 -18.24
C VAL A 199 5.17 11.58 -17.36
N LEU A 200 4.67 12.69 -17.89
CA LEU A 200 4.49 13.93 -17.15
C LEU A 200 3.24 13.79 -16.28
N VAL A 201 3.36 14.18 -15.02
CA VAL A 201 2.28 14.12 -14.03
C VAL A 201 2.14 15.50 -13.40
N LEU A 202 0.91 16.03 -13.41
CA LEU A 202 0.53 17.22 -12.64
C LEU A 202 -0.55 16.82 -11.63
N THR A 203 -0.27 17.05 -10.36
CA THR A 203 -1.19 16.78 -9.24
C THR A 203 -1.68 18.09 -8.64
N GLU A 204 -2.99 18.32 -8.65
CA GLU A 204 -3.61 19.48 -7.99
C GLU A 204 -3.57 19.32 -6.46
N ARG A 205 -3.17 20.37 -5.73
CA ARG A 205 -2.80 20.26 -4.32
C ARG A 205 -4.00 20.26 -3.36
N LYS A 206 -5.19 20.71 -3.73
CA LYS A 206 -6.40 20.64 -2.90
C LYS A 206 -7.11 19.29 -3.06
N THR A 207 -7.54 19.01 -4.28
CA THR A 207 -8.39 17.90 -4.73
C THR A 207 -7.61 16.63 -5.07
N ARG A 208 -6.30 16.72 -5.30
CA ARG A 208 -5.46 15.61 -5.81
C ARG A 208 -5.91 15.10 -7.18
N PHE A 209 -6.46 15.98 -8.01
CA PHE A 209 -6.75 15.69 -9.40
C PHE A 209 -5.45 15.57 -10.18
N GLU A 210 -5.36 14.54 -11.01
CA GLU A 210 -4.18 14.22 -11.81
C GLU A 210 -4.41 14.61 -13.27
N ILE A 211 -3.37 15.14 -13.90
CA ILE A 211 -3.25 15.23 -15.36
C ILE A 211 -1.99 14.46 -15.76
N ILE A 212 -2.15 13.49 -16.66
CA ILE A 212 -1.08 12.56 -17.02
C ILE A 212 -0.85 12.59 -18.52
N ARG A 213 0.37 12.87 -18.98
CA ARG A 213 0.71 12.93 -20.41
C ARG A 213 1.95 12.12 -20.74
N LYS A 214 1.90 11.40 -21.86
CA LYS A 214 3.08 10.70 -22.37
C LYS A 214 4.09 11.71 -22.90
N LEU A 215 5.35 11.56 -22.53
CA LEU A 215 6.47 12.28 -23.13
C LEU A 215 7.29 11.33 -24.00
N PRO A 216 7.67 11.72 -25.23
CA PRO A 216 8.54 10.90 -26.08
C PRO A 216 9.94 10.73 -25.47
N ASP A 217 10.41 11.74 -24.76
CA ASP A 217 11.68 11.80 -24.07
C ASP A 217 11.60 12.75 -22.86
N LYS A 218 12.60 12.70 -21.98
CA LYS A 218 12.71 13.56 -20.80
C LYS A 218 13.41 14.89 -21.10
N THR A 219 13.10 15.53 -22.22
CA THR A 219 13.68 16.84 -22.58
C THR A 219 12.74 17.99 -22.22
N THR A 220 13.31 19.16 -21.97
CA THR A 220 12.55 20.38 -21.67
C THR A 220 11.60 20.78 -22.80
N ALA A 221 12.02 20.61 -24.06
CA ALA A 221 11.17 20.89 -25.22
C ALA A 221 9.91 19.99 -25.25
N SER A 222 10.07 18.71 -24.92
CA SER A 222 8.95 17.76 -24.81
C SER A 222 8.00 18.13 -23.66
N VAL A 223 8.53 18.56 -22.51
CA VAL A 223 7.71 19.05 -21.38
C VAL A 223 6.91 20.29 -21.78
N VAL A 224 7.55 21.31 -22.37
CA VAL A 224 6.87 22.55 -22.81
C VAL A 224 5.76 22.25 -23.83
N ARG A 225 6.02 21.33 -24.77
CA ARG A 225 5.01 20.89 -25.75
C ARG A 225 3.81 20.23 -25.06
N ALA A 226 4.06 19.34 -24.08
CA ALA A 226 3.00 18.69 -23.32
C ALA A 226 2.19 19.70 -22.49
N LEU A 227 2.85 20.65 -21.81
CA LEU A 227 2.19 21.72 -21.05
C LEU A 227 1.28 22.58 -21.94
N ARG A 228 1.71 22.88 -23.17
CA ARG A 228 0.88 23.63 -24.13
C ARG A 228 -0.39 22.86 -24.51
N SER A 229 -0.29 21.55 -24.69
CA SER A 229 -1.44 20.70 -24.93
C SER A 229 -2.38 20.66 -23.72
N ILE A 230 -1.83 20.53 -22.52
CA ILE A 230 -2.59 20.52 -21.27
C ILE A 230 -3.34 21.85 -21.08
N ARG A 231 -2.67 23.00 -21.28
CA ARG A 231 -3.31 24.31 -21.15
C ARG A 231 -4.50 24.48 -22.09
N ARG A 232 -4.41 23.96 -23.31
CA ARG A 232 -5.50 24.02 -24.30
C ARG A 232 -6.66 23.11 -23.92
N GLU A 233 -6.37 21.89 -23.45
CA GLU A 233 -7.41 20.92 -23.08
C GLU A 233 -8.11 21.28 -21.76
N TYR A 234 -7.36 21.80 -20.79
CA TYR A 234 -7.87 22.21 -19.48
C TYR A 234 -7.88 23.73 -19.37
N SER A 235 -8.47 24.40 -20.36
CA SER A 235 -8.50 25.87 -20.45
C SER A 235 -9.26 26.52 -19.29
N MET A 236 -10.27 25.82 -18.76
CA MET A 236 -11.08 26.22 -17.60
C MET A 236 -10.34 26.09 -16.26
N LEU A 237 -9.27 25.28 -16.19
CA LEU A 237 -8.51 25.12 -14.96
C LEU A 237 -7.55 26.29 -14.75
N VAL A 238 -7.43 26.71 -13.50
CA VAL A 238 -6.47 27.73 -13.07
C VAL A 238 -5.14 27.07 -12.73
N PHE A 239 -4.04 27.64 -13.20
CA PHE A 239 -2.67 27.25 -12.85
C PHE A 239 -1.96 28.42 -12.15
N SER A 240 -2.35 28.76 -10.93
CA SER A 240 -1.77 29.89 -10.19
C SER A 240 -0.28 29.64 -9.90
N THR A 241 0.05 28.45 -9.39
CA THR A 241 1.43 28.08 -9.08
C THR A 241 1.72 26.63 -9.41
N VAL A 242 2.94 26.34 -9.87
CA VAL A 242 3.44 24.99 -10.11
C VAL A 242 4.71 24.75 -9.31
N THR A 243 4.76 23.65 -8.56
CA THR A 243 5.94 23.23 -7.79
C THR A 243 6.63 22.06 -8.48
N VAL A 244 7.92 22.19 -8.78
CA VAL A 244 8.75 21.21 -9.50
C VAL A 244 10.04 20.91 -8.73
N ASP A 245 10.71 19.81 -9.08
CA ASP A 245 12.10 19.64 -8.67
C ASP A 245 13.07 20.40 -9.61
N ASN A 246 14.34 20.43 -9.23
CA ASN A 246 15.42 21.02 -10.03
C ASN A 246 15.93 20.06 -11.14
N GLY A 247 15.04 19.23 -11.71
CA GLY A 247 15.35 18.37 -12.84
C GLY A 247 15.69 19.16 -14.11
N MET A 248 16.60 18.65 -14.95
CA MET A 248 17.00 19.33 -16.19
C MET A 248 15.84 19.49 -17.17
N GLU A 249 14.88 18.57 -17.16
CA GLU A 249 13.66 18.64 -17.96
C GLU A 249 12.74 19.83 -17.61
N PHE A 250 12.99 20.48 -16.46
CA PHE A 250 12.24 21.63 -15.97
C PHE A 250 13.09 22.90 -15.95
N SER A 251 14.19 22.94 -16.69
CA SER A 251 15.13 24.07 -16.67
C SER A 251 14.61 25.35 -17.34
N ASP A 252 13.71 25.23 -18.34
CA ASP A 252 13.16 26.36 -19.08
C ASP A 252 11.94 26.96 -18.37
N CYS A 253 12.21 27.56 -17.21
CA CYS A 253 11.20 28.18 -16.37
C CYS A 253 10.40 29.24 -17.14
N ALA A 254 11.07 30.10 -17.91
CA ALA A 254 10.44 31.21 -18.62
C ALA A 254 9.35 30.74 -19.60
N ASN A 255 9.64 29.74 -20.44
CA ASN A 255 8.65 29.23 -21.37
C ASN A 255 7.54 28.44 -20.67
N MET A 256 7.86 27.66 -19.63
CA MET A 256 6.84 26.93 -18.87
C MET A 256 5.85 27.88 -18.17
N GLN A 257 6.34 28.95 -17.54
CA GLN A 257 5.51 29.98 -16.93
C GLN A 257 4.62 30.66 -17.96
N LYS A 258 5.17 31.02 -19.13
CA LYS A 258 4.41 31.63 -20.23
C LYS A 258 3.31 30.71 -20.76
N VAL A 259 3.60 29.42 -20.91
CA VAL A 259 2.65 28.44 -21.48
C VAL A 259 1.48 28.16 -20.52
N LEU A 260 1.74 28.01 -19.22
CA LEU A 260 0.68 27.75 -18.25
C LEU A 260 0.05 29.03 -17.67
N ASN A 261 0.66 30.19 -17.89
CA ASN A 261 0.36 31.43 -17.18
C ASN A 261 0.42 31.25 -15.65
N ALA A 262 1.51 30.64 -15.18
CA ALA A 262 1.68 30.17 -13.81
C ALA A 262 3.01 30.61 -13.21
N THR A 263 3.07 30.79 -11.89
CA THR A 263 4.35 30.99 -11.18
C THR A 263 4.98 29.65 -10.82
N PHE A 264 6.25 29.43 -11.20
CA PHE A 264 6.96 28.19 -10.90
C PHE A 264 7.85 28.34 -9.65
N TYR A 265 7.81 27.32 -8.78
CA TYR A 265 8.63 27.20 -7.59
C TYR A 265 9.44 25.89 -7.63
N TYR A 266 10.73 25.98 -7.33
CA TYR A 266 11.68 24.87 -7.41
C TYR A 266 12.08 24.40 -6.02
N CYS A 267 11.87 23.11 -5.79
CA CYS A 267 12.26 22.42 -4.55
C CYS A 267 13.77 22.37 -4.36
N HIS A 268 14.19 22.29 -3.11
CA HIS A 268 15.59 22.05 -2.77
C HIS A 268 16.06 20.71 -3.35
N PRO A 269 17.31 20.63 -3.82
CA PRO A 269 17.90 19.36 -4.23
C PRO A 269 17.77 18.30 -3.14
N PHE A 270 17.39 17.07 -3.53
CA PHE A 270 17.22 15.91 -2.63
C PHE A 270 16.10 16.03 -1.58
N CYS A 271 15.29 17.08 -1.61
CA CYS A 271 14.16 17.29 -0.69
C CYS A 271 12.83 16.81 -1.30
N SER A 272 12.68 15.50 -1.51
CA SER A 272 11.46 14.93 -2.12
C SER A 272 10.18 15.15 -1.30
N SER A 273 10.30 15.39 0.02
CA SER A 273 9.17 15.66 0.93
C SER A 273 8.44 16.97 0.63
N GLU A 274 9.08 17.92 -0.05
CA GLU A 274 8.46 19.20 -0.45
C GLU A 274 7.36 19.02 -1.52
N ARG A 275 7.34 17.85 -2.17
CA ARG A 275 6.33 17.39 -3.14
C ARG A 275 5.64 16.11 -2.66
N GLY A 276 5.20 16.10 -1.40
CA GLY A 276 4.59 14.92 -0.77
C GLY A 276 3.34 14.38 -1.49
N SER A 277 2.64 15.19 -2.30
CA SER A 277 1.50 14.70 -3.10
C SER A 277 2.02 13.81 -4.22
N ASN A 278 3.00 14.29 -4.99
CA ASN A 278 3.59 13.54 -6.09
C ASN A 278 4.15 12.20 -5.63
N GLU A 279 4.80 12.11 -4.46
CA GLU A 279 5.33 10.83 -3.98
C GLU A 279 4.24 9.76 -3.84
N ARG A 280 3.09 10.13 -3.27
CA ARG A 280 1.95 9.22 -3.10
C ARG A 280 1.29 8.90 -4.44
N MET A 281 1.19 9.87 -5.35
CA MET A 281 0.54 9.69 -6.66
C MET A 281 1.38 8.87 -7.61
N ASN A 282 2.67 9.17 -7.72
CA ASN A 282 3.64 8.38 -8.48
C ASN A 282 3.64 6.92 -8.04
N ARG A 283 3.37 6.66 -6.76
CA ARG A 283 3.24 5.30 -6.23
C ARG A 283 2.05 4.54 -6.82
N MET A 284 0.91 5.20 -6.96
CA MET A 284 -0.28 4.61 -7.60
C MET A 284 -0.09 4.47 -9.11
N ILE A 285 0.51 5.48 -9.75
CA ILE A 285 0.86 5.46 -11.18
C ILE A 285 1.80 4.28 -11.51
N ARG A 286 2.74 3.95 -10.62
CA ARG A 286 3.71 2.86 -10.82
C ARG A 286 3.13 1.46 -10.91
N ARG A 287 1.86 1.26 -10.60
CA ARG A 287 1.18 -0.01 -10.92
C ARG A 287 0.87 -0.17 -12.39
N PHE A 288 0.56 0.95 -13.03
CA PHE A 288 0.26 0.98 -14.46
C PHE A 288 1.55 1.14 -15.26
N PHE A 289 2.52 1.87 -14.71
CA PHE A 289 3.83 2.11 -15.33
C PHE A 289 4.96 1.69 -14.38
N PRO A 290 5.27 0.37 -14.27
CA PRO A 290 6.29 -0.13 -13.37
C PRO A 290 7.69 0.43 -13.64
N LYS A 291 8.49 0.56 -12.58
CA LYS A 291 9.91 0.93 -12.70
C LYS A 291 10.69 -0.13 -13.48
N GLY A 292 11.65 0.31 -14.29
CA GLY A 292 12.53 -0.58 -15.04
C GLY A 292 11.93 -1.12 -16.34
N GLN A 293 10.63 -0.97 -16.56
CA GLN A 293 9.98 -1.29 -17.84
C GLN A 293 10.03 -0.09 -18.79
N SER A 294 10.22 -0.34 -20.08
CA SER A 294 10.18 0.74 -21.09
C SER A 294 8.76 1.29 -21.23
N LEU A 295 8.63 2.60 -21.38
CA LEU A 295 7.35 3.27 -21.64
C LEU A 295 7.13 3.50 -23.14
N LYS A 296 7.88 2.83 -24.03
CA LYS A 296 7.82 3.03 -25.49
C LYS A 296 6.43 2.83 -26.05
N ASN A 297 5.76 1.77 -25.60
CA ASN A 297 4.45 1.37 -26.09
C ASN A 297 3.30 2.05 -25.32
N VAL A 298 3.61 2.88 -24.32
CA VAL A 298 2.59 3.62 -23.57
C VAL A 298 2.09 4.77 -24.44
N THR A 299 0.78 4.78 -24.68
CA THR A 299 0.11 5.81 -25.49
C THR A 299 -0.48 6.93 -24.62
N ASN A 300 -0.86 8.05 -25.23
CA ASN A 300 -1.65 9.07 -24.52
C ASN A 300 -3.02 8.54 -24.08
N SER A 301 -3.60 7.57 -24.81
CA SER A 301 -4.85 6.90 -24.42
C SER A 301 -4.66 6.08 -23.14
N ASP A 302 -3.53 5.39 -22.98
CA ASP A 302 -3.19 4.69 -21.74
C ASP A 302 -3.02 5.67 -20.58
N CYS A 303 -2.31 6.78 -20.80
CA CYS A 303 -2.18 7.84 -19.81
C CYS A 303 -3.54 8.41 -19.38
N LYS A 304 -4.45 8.64 -20.33
CA LYS A 304 -5.81 9.13 -20.06
C LYS A 304 -6.63 8.11 -19.26
N ARG A 305 -6.58 6.82 -19.62
CA ARG A 305 -7.23 5.76 -18.85
C ARG A 305 -6.74 5.69 -17.40
N VAL A 306 -5.43 5.82 -17.18
CA VAL A 306 -4.85 5.85 -15.83
C VAL A 306 -5.26 7.12 -15.07
N GLN A 307 -5.25 8.27 -15.75
CA GLN A 307 -5.72 9.55 -15.21
C GLN A 307 -7.17 9.44 -14.73
N ASP A 308 -8.05 8.90 -15.56
CA ASP A 308 -9.48 8.78 -15.28
C ASP A 308 -9.74 7.82 -14.11
N TRP A 309 -8.99 6.72 -14.03
CA TRP A 309 -9.05 5.82 -12.87
C TRP A 309 -8.59 6.52 -11.59
N LEU A 310 -7.46 7.23 -11.61
CA LEU A 310 -6.94 7.93 -10.43
C LEU A 310 -7.88 9.04 -9.95
N ASN A 311 -8.53 9.74 -10.88
CA ASN A 311 -9.45 10.83 -10.60
C ASN A 311 -10.83 10.34 -10.17
N SER A 312 -11.19 9.11 -10.51
CA SER A 312 -12.43 8.43 -10.05
C SER A 312 -12.21 7.58 -8.81
N TYR A 313 -10.97 7.45 -8.32
CA TYR A 313 -10.65 6.61 -7.15
C TYR A 313 -10.94 7.37 -5.84
N PRO A 314 -11.85 6.89 -4.98
CA PRO A 314 -12.16 7.54 -3.70
C PRO A 314 -10.95 7.54 -2.75
N ARG A 315 -10.73 8.64 -2.02
CA ARG A 315 -9.53 8.78 -1.16
C ARG A 315 -9.90 9.14 0.27
N LYS A 316 -9.33 8.44 1.25
CA LYS A 316 -9.54 8.73 2.68
C LYS A 316 -9.17 10.17 3.07
N ILE A 317 -8.10 10.72 2.49
CA ILE A 317 -7.68 12.12 2.72
C ILE A 317 -8.71 13.14 2.21
N LEU A 318 -9.56 12.74 1.27
CA LEU A 318 -10.64 13.52 0.69
C LEU A 318 -11.99 13.10 1.27
N HIS A 319 -12.01 12.57 2.50
CA HIS A 319 -13.21 12.04 3.15
C HIS A 319 -13.99 11.02 2.29
N TYR A 320 -13.27 10.20 1.54
CA TYR A 320 -13.82 9.18 0.64
C TYR A 320 -14.62 9.74 -0.56
N GLN A 321 -14.39 11.01 -0.90
CA GLN A 321 -14.79 11.58 -2.18
C GLN A 321 -13.73 11.32 -3.26
N THR A 322 -14.11 11.45 -4.53
CA THR A 322 -13.18 11.33 -5.66
C THR A 322 -12.54 12.69 -5.99
N PRO A 323 -11.30 12.72 -6.52
CA PRO A 323 -10.70 13.96 -7.00
C PRO A 323 -11.55 14.71 -8.03
N VAL A 324 -12.22 13.99 -8.95
CA VAL A 324 -13.09 14.63 -9.94
C VAL A 324 -14.31 15.28 -9.29
N GLU A 325 -15.00 14.61 -8.37
CA GLU A 325 -16.16 15.19 -7.64
C GLU A 325 -15.78 16.48 -6.93
N LEU A 326 -14.59 16.51 -6.31
CA LEU A 326 -14.13 17.71 -5.60
C LEU A 326 -13.72 18.83 -6.55
N LEU A 327 -13.01 18.50 -7.64
CA LEU A 327 -12.58 19.51 -8.59
C LEU A 327 -13.77 20.14 -9.33
N GLN A 328 -14.82 19.36 -9.60
CA GLN A 328 -16.05 19.87 -10.21
C GLN A 328 -16.82 20.86 -9.35
N LYS A 329 -16.69 20.79 -8.01
CA LYS A 329 -17.28 21.81 -7.13
C LYS A 329 -16.64 23.19 -7.35
N ASP A 330 -15.35 23.22 -7.69
CA ASP A 330 -14.62 24.45 -7.99
C ASP A 330 -14.73 24.82 -9.49
N PHE A 331 -14.89 23.83 -10.37
CA PHE A 331 -14.96 23.99 -11.84
C PHE A 331 -16.09 23.12 -12.45
N PRO A 332 -17.35 23.60 -12.48
CA PRO A 332 -18.51 22.81 -12.90
C PRO A 332 -18.44 22.28 -14.34
N ASP A 333 -17.80 23.02 -15.25
CA ASP A 333 -17.67 22.65 -16.67
C ASP A 333 -16.61 21.56 -16.93
N LEU A 334 -15.95 21.06 -15.88
CA LEU A 334 -14.96 19.99 -16.03
C LEU A 334 -15.67 18.68 -16.43
N PRO A 335 -15.27 18.04 -17.54
CA PRO A 335 -15.90 16.80 -17.99
C PRO A 335 -15.70 15.66 -16.98
N ILE A 336 -16.79 14.95 -16.69
CA ILE A 336 -16.76 13.74 -15.87
C ILE A 336 -16.12 12.63 -16.69
N PRO A 337 -15.03 12.00 -16.23
CA PRO A 337 -14.50 10.83 -16.89
C PRO A 337 -15.54 9.69 -16.83
N PRO A 338 -15.66 8.88 -17.88
CA PRO A 338 -16.56 7.73 -17.84
C PRO A 338 -16.19 6.82 -16.66
N SER A 339 -17.21 6.17 -16.07
CA SER A 339 -16.97 5.23 -14.98
C SER A 339 -15.89 4.22 -15.42
N PRO A 340 -14.86 3.99 -14.60
CA PRO A 340 -13.72 3.19 -15.03
C PRO A 340 -14.15 1.75 -15.29
N THR A 341 -14.33 1.37 -16.56
CA THR A 341 -14.56 -0.01 -16.98
C THR A 341 -13.23 -0.76 -16.88
N PHE A 342 -12.98 -1.44 -15.76
CA PHE A 342 -11.80 -2.28 -15.61
C PHE A 342 -12.06 -3.69 -16.11
N SER A 343 -11.42 -4.05 -17.22
CA SER A 343 -11.05 -5.44 -17.49
C SER A 343 -9.60 -5.61 -17.04
N THR A 344 -9.39 -6.27 -15.90
CA THR A 344 -8.08 -6.55 -15.30
C THR A 344 -7.20 -7.42 -16.21
N THR A 345 -7.78 -8.03 -17.24
CA THR A 345 -7.17 -8.96 -18.17
C THR A 345 -5.96 -8.36 -18.90
N LYS A 346 -5.91 -7.06 -19.18
CA LYS A 346 -4.75 -6.46 -19.90
C LYS A 346 -3.61 -5.94 -19.03
N ILE A 347 -3.75 -5.85 -17.71
CA ILE A 347 -2.69 -5.28 -16.85
C ILE A 347 -1.92 -6.37 -16.09
N LEU A 348 -2.53 -7.56 -15.90
CA LEU A 348 -1.89 -8.67 -15.18
C LEU A 348 -1.56 -9.89 -16.04
N GLN A 349 -1.94 -9.96 -17.32
CA GLN A 349 -1.71 -11.15 -18.16
C GLN A 349 -0.65 -11.02 -19.24
N HIS A 350 0.12 -9.93 -19.29
CA HIS A 350 1.27 -9.82 -20.22
C HIS A 350 2.61 -9.44 -19.57
N TYR A 351 2.75 -9.59 -18.24
CA TYR A 351 4.00 -9.27 -17.55
C TYR A 351 4.32 -10.25 -16.44
#